data_AF-A0A4S5CS76-F1
#
_entry.id   AF-A0A4S5CS76-F1
#
_cell.length_a   1.000
_cell.length_b   1.000
_cell.length_c   1.000
_cell.angle_alpha   90.00
_cell.angle_beta   90.00
_cell.angle_gamma   90.00
#
_symmetry.space_group_name_H-M   'P 1'
#
loop_
_entity.id
_entity.type
_entity.pdbx_description
1 polymer ?
#
loop_
_entity_poly.entity_id
_entity_poly.type
_entity_poly.pdbx_seq_one_letter_code
_entity_poly.pdbx_strand_id
1 'polypeptide(L)'
;MPVRYGSLPFAEAIAFFRQKLDMPSERWADVWRDAHNRAFMVAGATKTDLLADLRGAVDKAISEGQSIGAFQKAFKEIVARHGWEHTGPASWRSQVIFETNLRQSYNAGREEQIQRIKHKRPYALYRHGDSEHPRELHLKWNNLVLLADHPWWETHSPSNGYGCKCKKFLLSEADLKRRGLAVGKAPDDGEYEWVDKATGELHKIPRGIDPGFDYRPQTPADLTKVVAKREAAKPALAERLPERIVESAFSSVKGVTAQGLSDLLTQLPAPQREPLAAFLKAHPVKTLFIKQAEMGKGAAGLKVAPAIAEYLGHDAYSIRSLYYHRTAARTNGFTSKSWEHLVIKVKAADTLKTVDMQAVQAAAGEVIASAKENRGPREWWPKGISGEALRRHFSVSACVGGRLGESAQRISTWLHELGHQVHFWAGEPDVTQLGLLTQYAGTNGKEAAAEAFAAWMLARETMVAHYPELAKAVQAMIEQAAKAATKGEKR
;
A
#
# COMPACT_ATOMS: atom_id res chain seq x y z
N MET A 1 37.26 -12.73 4.62
CA MET A 1 36.15 -11.86 5.07
C MET A 1 36.65 -10.42 5.08
N PRO A 2 35.98 -9.47 4.43
CA PRO A 2 36.41 -8.07 4.49
C PRO A 2 36.34 -7.56 5.93
N VAL A 3 37.35 -6.80 6.34
CA VAL A 3 37.45 -6.16 7.66
C VAL A 3 36.29 -5.17 7.81
N ARG A 4 35.39 -5.41 8.78
CA ARG A 4 34.31 -4.46 9.15
C ARG A 4 34.90 -3.39 10.08
N TYR A 5 35.15 -2.20 9.55
CA TYR A 5 35.44 -1.00 10.35
C TYR A 5 34.12 -0.31 10.69
N GLY A 6 33.60 -0.52 11.90
CA GLY A 6 32.32 0.06 12.35
C GLY A 6 31.96 -0.34 13.80
N SER A 7 31.13 0.46 14.47
CA SER A 7 30.68 0.22 15.85
C SER A 7 30.00 -1.14 15.99
N LEU A 8 30.31 -1.88 17.06
CA LEU A 8 29.63 -3.14 17.39
C LEU A 8 28.10 -2.93 17.50
N PRO A 9 27.27 -3.85 16.99
CA PRO A 9 25.82 -3.77 17.12
C PRO A 9 25.39 -3.69 18.58
N PHE A 10 24.41 -2.83 18.90
CA PHE A 10 23.88 -2.70 20.26
C PHE A 10 22.88 -3.83 20.55
N ALA A 11 23.37 -4.92 21.13
CA ALA A 11 22.64 -6.18 21.30
C ALA A 11 21.30 -6.02 22.04
N GLU A 12 21.25 -5.22 23.11
CA GLU A 12 20.05 -5.01 23.91
C GLU A 12 18.96 -4.25 23.12
N ALA A 13 19.36 -3.27 22.29
CA ALA A 13 18.42 -2.57 21.42
C ALA A 13 17.87 -3.49 20.31
N ILE A 14 18.72 -4.33 19.73
CA ILE A 14 18.32 -5.34 18.73
C ILE A 14 17.34 -6.34 19.35
N ALA A 15 17.67 -6.86 20.54
CA ALA A 15 16.81 -7.81 21.26
C ALA A 15 15.44 -7.19 21.60
N PHE A 16 15.43 -5.96 22.10
CA PHE A 16 14.19 -5.22 22.36
C PHE A 16 13.36 -4.98 21.10
N PHE A 17 13.98 -4.73 19.95
CA PHE A 17 13.23 -4.54 18.72
C PHE A 17 12.67 -5.85 18.18
N ARG A 18 13.47 -6.92 18.15
CA ARG A 18 13.12 -8.21 17.56
C ARG A 18 11.98 -8.95 18.25
N GLN A 19 11.74 -8.65 19.53
CA GLN A 19 10.60 -9.21 20.28
C GLN A 19 9.26 -8.51 19.97
N LYS A 20 9.26 -7.42 19.19
CA LYS A 20 8.03 -6.71 18.83
C LYS A 20 7.23 -7.50 17.81
N LEU A 21 5.91 -7.44 17.96
CA LEU A 21 4.92 -8.12 17.14
C LEU A 21 4.19 -7.12 16.25
N ASP A 22 3.93 -7.51 15.01
CA ASP A 22 3.26 -6.66 14.03
C ASP A 22 1.80 -6.44 14.44
N MET A 23 1.45 -5.19 14.73
CA MET A 23 0.13 -4.76 15.15
C MET A 23 -0.44 -3.77 14.12
N PRO A 24 -1.30 -4.25 13.21
CA PRO A 24 -2.09 -3.41 12.32
C PRO A 24 -2.78 -2.27 13.06
N SER A 25 -2.64 -1.05 12.55
CA SER A 25 -3.37 0.10 13.06
C SER A 25 -3.66 1.13 11.97
N GLU A 26 -4.73 1.91 12.17
CA GLU A 26 -5.09 3.01 11.27
C GLU A 26 -4.50 4.33 11.76
N ARG A 27 -4.45 4.50 13.09
CA ARG A 27 -3.96 5.71 13.76
C ARG A 27 -2.74 5.36 14.60
N TRP A 28 -1.99 6.41 14.97
CA TRP A 28 -0.86 6.26 15.88
C TRP A 28 -1.33 5.96 17.31
N ALA A 29 -2.53 6.43 17.71
CA ALA A 29 -3.07 6.26 19.05
C ALA A 29 -3.72 4.88 19.28
N ASP A 30 -3.91 4.06 18.24
CA ASP A 30 -4.51 2.72 18.37
C ASP A 30 -3.59 1.74 19.14
N VAL A 31 -2.29 2.01 19.14
CA VAL A 31 -1.33 1.37 20.05
C VAL A 31 -0.87 2.44 21.02
N TRP A 32 -1.18 2.28 22.30
CA TRP A 32 -0.99 3.33 23.29
C TRP A 32 0.16 3.01 24.26
N ARG A 33 1.01 4.00 24.53
CA ARG A 33 2.04 3.97 25.58
C ARG A 33 2.88 2.70 25.59
N ASP A 34 2.89 1.99 26.72
CA ASP A 34 3.69 0.81 27.00
C ASP A 34 3.33 -0.39 26.10
N ALA A 35 2.20 -0.36 25.41
CA ALA A 35 1.90 -1.32 24.35
C ALA A 35 2.98 -1.29 23.25
N HIS A 36 3.60 -0.13 22.99
CA HIS A 36 4.72 -0.01 22.07
C HIS A 36 5.95 -0.82 22.51
N ASN A 37 6.09 -1.23 23.77
CA ASN A 37 7.18 -2.12 24.18
C ASN A 37 7.11 -3.51 23.51
N ARG A 38 5.91 -3.92 23.06
CA ARG A 38 5.68 -5.22 22.41
C ARG A 38 5.06 -5.14 21.02
N ALA A 39 4.48 -4.00 20.66
CA ALA A 39 3.88 -3.79 19.35
C ALA A 39 4.83 -3.01 18.43
N PHE A 40 5.02 -3.54 17.22
CA PHE A 40 5.47 -2.76 16.07
C PHE A 40 4.24 -2.36 15.28
N MET A 41 4.09 -1.07 15.03
CA MET A 41 2.96 -0.53 14.29
C MET A 41 3.42 0.66 13.44
N VAL A 42 2.73 0.90 12.34
CA VAL A 42 2.89 2.08 11.50
C VAL A 42 1.50 2.57 11.14
N ALA A 43 1.16 3.81 11.48
CA ALA A 43 -0.23 4.29 11.42
C ALA A 43 -0.77 4.24 9.99
N GLY A 44 -1.87 3.53 9.74
CA GLY A 44 -2.43 3.36 8.40
C GLY A 44 -1.80 2.22 7.60
N ALA A 45 -0.79 1.53 8.15
CA ALA A 45 -0.31 0.25 7.63
C ALA A 45 -1.10 -0.88 8.31
N THR A 46 -2.30 -1.15 7.79
CA THR A 46 -3.21 -2.17 8.35
C THR A 46 -2.94 -3.58 7.81
N LYS A 47 -2.10 -3.72 6.78
CA LYS A 47 -1.73 -5.02 6.20
C LYS A 47 -0.54 -5.61 6.94
N THR A 48 -0.69 -6.86 7.38
CA THR A 48 0.34 -7.55 8.16
C THR A 48 1.65 -7.72 7.40
N ASP A 49 1.62 -8.06 6.10
CA ASP A 49 2.84 -8.23 5.29
C ASP A 49 3.60 -6.92 5.07
N LEU A 50 2.85 -5.82 4.86
CA LEU A 50 3.44 -4.49 4.79
C LEU A 50 4.14 -4.14 6.10
N LEU A 51 3.49 -4.40 7.24
CA LEU A 51 4.10 -4.18 8.55
C LEU A 51 5.32 -5.06 8.78
N ALA A 52 5.26 -6.34 8.41
CA ALA A 52 6.38 -7.26 8.54
C ALA A 52 7.60 -6.80 7.70
N ASP A 53 7.38 -6.35 6.47
CA ASP A 53 8.43 -5.80 5.61
C ASP A 53 9.01 -4.50 6.18
N LEU A 54 8.15 -3.58 6.66
CA LEU A 54 8.59 -2.36 7.32
C LEU A 54 9.39 -2.66 8.60
N ARG A 55 8.93 -3.61 9.40
CA ARG A 55 9.64 -4.08 10.60
C ARG A 55 10.99 -4.67 10.24
N GLY A 56 11.05 -5.50 9.19
CA GLY A 56 12.30 -6.06 8.67
C GLY A 56 13.28 -4.99 8.20
N ALA A 57 12.81 -3.95 7.53
CA ALA A 57 13.64 -2.81 7.15
C ALA A 57 14.19 -2.04 8.37
N VAL A 58 13.38 -1.87 9.41
CA VAL A 58 13.84 -1.25 10.67
C VAL A 58 14.80 -2.18 11.44
N ASP A 59 14.58 -3.50 11.45
CA ASP A 59 15.51 -4.46 12.06
C ASP A 59 16.89 -4.37 11.40
N LYS A 60 16.94 -4.31 10.06
CA LYS A 60 18.19 -4.12 9.33
C LYS A 60 18.84 -2.78 9.67
N ALA A 61 18.06 -1.70 9.77
CA ALA A 61 18.58 -0.41 10.19
C ALA A 61 19.24 -0.45 11.57
N ILE A 62 18.64 -1.13 12.54
CA ILE A 62 19.17 -1.26 13.91
C ILE A 62 20.36 -2.22 13.97
N SER A 63 20.25 -3.39 13.33
CA SER A 63 21.24 -4.48 13.46
C SER A 63 22.46 -4.33 12.56
N GLU A 64 22.31 -3.71 11.39
CA GLU A 64 23.38 -3.50 10.41
C GLU A 64 23.89 -2.05 10.37
N GLY A 65 23.23 -1.13 11.07
CA GLY A 65 23.60 0.29 11.10
C GLY A 65 23.32 1.01 9.78
N GLN A 66 22.21 0.70 9.11
CA GLN A 66 21.87 1.31 7.83
C GLN A 66 21.57 2.82 7.98
N SER A 67 21.93 3.59 6.95
CA SER A 67 21.63 5.03 6.91
C SER A 67 20.16 5.30 6.64
N ILE A 68 19.71 6.52 6.97
CA ILE A 68 18.34 6.97 6.63
C ILE A 68 18.08 6.90 5.11
N GLY A 69 19.08 7.17 4.27
CA GLY A 69 18.93 7.08 2.81
C GLY A 69 18.68 5.65 2.33
N ALA A 70 19.38 4.68 2.89
CA ALA A 70 19.15 3.26 2.61
C ALA A 70 17.76 2.81 3.05
N PHE A 71 17.34 3.22 4.26
CA PHE A 71 15.99 2.95 4.75
C PHE A 71 14.91 3.61 3.89
N GLN A 72 15.11 4.87 3.47
CA GLN A 72 14.17 5.57 2.58
C GLN A 72 13.98 4.85 1.24
N LYS A 73 15.05 4.29 0.68
CA LYS A 73 14.98 3.47 -0.52
C LYS A 73 14.16 2.19 -0.27
N ALA A 74 14.50 1.44 0.77
CA ALA A 74 13.77 0.22 1.14
C ALA A 74 12.29 0.51 1.44
N PHE A 75 11.99 1.61 2.13
CA PHE A 75 10.63 2.07 2.42
C PHE A 75 9.83 2.29 1.13
N LYS A 76 10.39 2.99 0.13
CA LYS A 76 9.73 3.21 -1.15
C LYS A 76 9.45 1.90 -1.88
N GLU A 77 10.43 0.98 -1.90
CA GLU A 77 10.27 -0.34 -2.51
C GLU A 77 9.17 -1.16 -1.83
N ILE A 78 9.12 -1.15 -0.50
CA ILE A 78 8.10 -1.82 0.31
C ILE A 78 6.71 -1.20 0.05
N VAL A 79 6.62 0.13 0.09
CA VAL A 79 5.37 0.87 -0.17
C VAL A 79 4.83 0.55 -1.57
N ALA A 80 5.70 0.56 -2.58
CA ALA A 80 5.34 0.25 -3.95
C ALA A 80 4.89 -1.21 -4.10
N ARG A 81 5.66 -2.16 -3.56
CA ARG A 81 5.33 -3.60 -3.55
C ARG A 81 3.98 -3.87 -2.91
N HIS A 82 3.69 -3.19 -1.81
CA HIS A 82 2.44 -3.36 -1.08
C HIS A 82 1.32 -2.43 -1.54
N GLY A 83 1.53 -1.61 -2.56
CA GLY A 83 0.54 -0.62 -3.05
C GLY A 83 -0.06 0.22 -1.92
N TRP A 84 0.76 0.61 -0.94
CA TRP A 84 0.29 1.29 0.25
C TRP A 84 0.23 2.80 0.05
N GLU A 85 -0.97 3.36 0.05
CA GLU A 85 -1.14 4.81 0.05
C GLU A 85 -1.01 5.35 1.47
N HIS A 86 0.02 6.16 1.70
CA HIS A 86 0.28 6.75 3.00
C HIS A 86 0.10 8.27 3.00
N THR A 87 -0.14 8.83 4.18
CA THR A 87 -0.24 10.28 4.38
C THR A 87 1.14 10.93 4.56
N GLY A 88 1.27 12.16 4.04
CA GLY A 88 2.50 12.96 4.09
C GLY A 88 3.57 12.55 3.07
N PRO A 89 4.61 13.39 2.88
CA PRO A 89 5.74 13.06 1.99
C PRO A 89 6.45 11.77 2.44
N ALA A 90 6.80 10.90 1.49
CA ALA A 90 7.46 9.62 1.78
C ALA A 90 8.78 9.80 2.54
N SER A 91 9.56 10.84 2.22
CA SER A 91 10.82 11.18 2.89
C SER A 91 10.62 11.49 4.37
N TRP A 92 9.65 12.35 4.69
CA TRP A 92 9.31 12.70 6.07
C TRP A 92 8.76 11.49 6.83
N ARG A 93 7.85 10.73 6.23
CA ARG A 93 7.19 9.59 6.87
C ARG A 93 8.17 8.47 7.23
N SER A 94 9.00 8.08 6.27
CA SER A 94 10.05 7.09 6.48
C SER A 94 11.06 7.57 7.53
N GLN A 95 11.40 8.87 7.57
CA GLN A 95 12.24 9.43 8.62
C GLN A 95 11.60 9.31 10.01
N VAL A 96 10.31 9.61 10.16
CA VAL A 96 9.62 9.45 11.44
C VAL A 96 9.61 7.99 11.90
N ILE A 97 9.31 7.03 11.00
CA ILE A 97 9.31 5.59 11.31
C ILE A 97 10.72 5.15 11.74
N PHE A 98 11.73 5.51 10.95
CA PHE A 98 13.13 5.18 11.20
C PHE A 98 13.60 5.73 12.55
N GLU A 99 13.51 7.05 12.74
CA GLU A 99 14.06 7.70 13.92
C GLU A 99 13.35 7.28 15.20
N THR A 100 12.02 7.15 15.16
CA THR A 100 11.24 6.79 16.34
C THR A 100 11.60 5.37 16.80
N ASN A 101 11.63 4.40 15.88
CA ASN A 101 11.94 3.02 16.25
C ASN A 101 13.40 2.85 16.68
N LEU A 102 14.36 3.49 15.99
CA LEU A 102 15.77 3.41 16.36
C LEU A 102 16.02 4.00 17.75
N ARG A 103 15.47 5.19 18.04
CA ARG A 103 15.66 5.85 19.35
C ARG A 103 14.98 5.07 20.47
N GLN A 104 13.74 4.63 20.27
CA GLN A 104 13.02 3.86 21.29
C GLN A 104 13.72 2.53 21.59
N SER A 105 14.22 1.84 20.56
CA SER A 105 14.97 0.59 20.74
C SER A 105 16.30 0.82 21.46
N TYR A 106 17.03 1.88 21.08
CA TYR A 106 18.24 2.28 21.78
C TYR A 106 17.96 2.60 23.25
N ASN A 107 16.93 3.39 23.54
CA ASN A 107 16.59 3.79 24.91
C ASN A 107 16.17 2.59 25.76
N ALA A 108 15.40 1.65 25.22
CA ALA A 108 15.05 0.42 25.92
C ALA A 108 16.29 -0.43 26.26
N GLY A 109 17.22 -0.57 25.31
CA GLY A 109 18.49 -1.25 25.58
C GLY A 109 19.33 -0.53 26.64
N ARG A 110 19.30 0.81 26.65
CA ARG A 110 19.96 1.62 27.69
C ARG A 110 19.29 1.45 29.05
N GLU A 111 17.97 1.37 29.12
CA GLU A 111 17.25 1.09 30.36
C GLU A 111 17.60 -0.29 30.92
N GLU A 112 17.76 -1.30 30.06
CA GLU A 112 18.23 -2.62 30.48
C GLU A 112 19.66 -2.57 31.06
N GLN A 113 20.58 -1.85 30.39
CA GLN A 113 21.93 -1.60 30.90
C GLN A 113 21.91 -0.83 32.22
N ILE A 114 21.02 0.15 32.35
CA ILE A 114 20.81 0.93 33.57
C ILE A 114 20.44 0.00 34.73
N GLN A 115 19.46 -0.87 34.53
CA GLN A 115 19.02 -1.80 35.56
C GLN A 115 20.15 -2.71 36.05
N ARG A 116 21.04 -3.14 35.16
CA ARG A 116 22.19 -3.98 35.54
C ARG A 116 23.24 -3.26 36.36
N ILE A 117 23.48 -1.96 36.12
CA ILE A 117 24.61 -1.24 36.73
C ILE A 117 24.21 -0.19 37.76
N LYS A 118 22.92 0.08 37.97
CA LYS A 118 22.43 1.12 38.90
C LYS A 118 22.97 0.97 40.32
N HIS A 119 23.25 -0.26 40.77
CA HIS A 119 23.88 -0.52 42.07
C HIS A 119 25.28 0.12 42.23
N LYS A 120 26.03 0.33 41.14
CA LYS A 120 27.31 1.05 41.12
C LYS A 120 27.19 2.51 40.69
N ARG A 121 26.13 2.86 39.98
CA ARG A 121 25.89 4.20 39.42
C ARG A 121 24.42 4.58 39.66
N PRO A 122 24.06 4.94 40.90
CA PRO A 122 22.66 5.06 41.32
C PRO A 122 21.97 6.34 40.84
N TYR A 123 22.69 7.24 40.18
CA TYR A 123 22.16 8.53 39.73
C TYR A 123 21.94 8.53 38.22
N ALA A 124 20.79 9.03 37.78
CA ALA A 124 20.45 9.24 36.39
C ALA A 124 20.41 10.73 36.05
N LEU A 125 21.02 11.11 34.94
CA LEU A 125 21.11 12.45 34.39
C LEU A 125 20.20 12.57 33.16
N TYR A 126 19.26 13.51 33.19
CA TYR A 126 18.54 13.94 32.00
C TYR A 126 19.42 14.93 31.22
N ARG A 127 19.69 14.62 29.95
CA ARG A 127 20.52 15.47 29.09
C ARG A 127 19.77 15.82 27.82
N HIS A 128 19.60 17.11 27.59
CA HIS A 128 19.03 17.62 26.35
C HIS A 128 19.96 17.34 25.15
N GLY A 129 19.36 17.07 23.99
CA GLY A 129 20.06 16.81 22.73
C GLY A 129 20.36 18.09 21.93
N ASP A 130 20.66 17.91 20.66
CA ASP A 130 20.91 18.95 19.65
C ASP A 130 19.64 19.22 18.80
N SER A 131 18.48 19.34 19.44
CA SER A 131 17.23 19.63 18.73
C SER A 131 17.23 21.10 18.28
N GLU A 132 16.99 21.36 16.99
CA GLU A 132 16.90 22.71 16.42
C GLU A 132 15.74 23.53 17.03
N HIS A 133 14.63 22.85 17.33
CA HIS A 133 13.47 23.41 18.04
C HIS A 133 13.25 22.66 19.35
N PRO A 134 13.99 22.99 20.41
CA PRO A 134 13.89 22.29 21.69
C PRO A 134 12.59 22.63 22.42
N ARG A 135 11.99 21.64 23.10
CA ARG A 135 10.85 21.86 24.00
C ARG A 135 11.35 22.58 25.26
N GLU A 136 10.68 23.66 25.68
CA GLU A 136 11.14 24.50 26.80
C GLU A 136 11.34 23.71 28.10
N LEU A 137 10.40 22.81 28.44
CA LEU A 137 10.54 21.95 29.62
C LEU A 137 11.77 21.03 29.54
N HIS A 138 12.12 20.54 28.35
CA HIS A 138 13.32 19.68 28.19
C HIS A 138 14.62 20.46 28.40
N LEU A 139 14.62 21.77 28.11
CA LEU A 139 15.74 22.65 28.46
C LEU A 139 15.83 22.86 29.97
N LYS A 140 14.69 23.02 30.65
CA LYS A 140 14.63 23.12 32.12
C LYS A 140 15.08 21.82 32.81
N TRP A 141 14.77 20.67 32.22
CA TRP A 141 15.23 19.36 32.72
C TRP A 141 16.69 19.05 32.35
N ASN A 142 17.35 19.86 31.51
CA ASN A 142 18.73 19.61 31.15
C ASN A 142 19.63 19.70 32.40
N ASN A 143 20.47 18.68 32.59
CA ASN A 143 21.29 18.50 33.79
C ASN A 143 20.53 18.11 35.07
N LEU A 144 19.24 17.80 34.99
CA LEU A 144 18.51 17.23 36.12
C LEU A 144 19.09 15.87 36.48
N VAL A 145 19.55 15.74 37.72
CA VAL A 145 20.03 14.47 38.30
C VAL A 145 19.04 13.98 39.34
N LEU A 146 18.56 12.75 39.17
CA LEU A 146 17.70 12.05 40.13
C LEU A 146 18.29 10.68 40.43
N LEU A 147 17.77 10.00 41.46
CA LEU A 147 18.01 8.57 41.61
C LEU A 147 17.50 7.80 40.38
N ALA A 148 18.21 6.76 39.96
CA ALA A 148 17.89 5.98 38.76
C ALA A 148 16.53 5.27 38.86
N ASP A 149 16.09 4.94 40.07
CA ASP A 149 14.81 4.33 40.39
C ASP A 149 13.74 5.34 40.84
N HIS A 150 13.99 6.65 40.68
CA HIS A 150 13.01 7.66 41.03
C HIS A 150 11.74 7.54 40.15
N PRO A 151 10.51 7.60 40.70
CA PRO A 151 9.26 7.39 39.96
C PRO A 151 9.05 8.32 38.75
N TRP A 152 9.64 9.51 38.79
CA TRP A 152 9.64 10.46 37.66
C TRP A 152 10.08 9.82 36.33
N TRP A 153 11.02 8.86 36.37
CA TRP A 153 11.50 8.17 35.18
C TRP A 153 10.48 7.22 34.54
N GLU A 154 9.40 6.86 35.22
CA GLU A 154 8.38 5.97 34.66
C GLU A 154 7.60 6.61 33.51
N THR A 155 7.48 7.93 33.52
CA THR A 155 6.86 8.70 32.44
C THR A 155 7.88 9.56 31.70
N HIS A 156 8.92 10.06 32.37
CA HIS A 156 9.85 11.04 31.79
C HIS A 156 11.13 10.43 31.20
N SER A 157 11.25 9.11 31.08
CA SER A 157 12.42 8.53 30.41
C SER A 157 12.44 8.89 28.91
N PRO A 158 13.55 9.45 28.37
CA PRO A 158 13.66 9.74 26.95
C PRO A 158 13.44 8.50 26.05
N SER A 159 12.86 8.64 24.86
CA SER A 159 12.47 9.88 24.17
C SER A 159 11.03 10.25 24.51
N ASN A 160 10.79 11.49 24.96
CA ASN A 160 9.47 11.96 25.44
C ASN A 160 8.53 12.45 24.32
N GLY A 161 8.79 12.08 23.07
CA GLY A 161 8.00 12.54 21.94
C GLY A 161 8.67 12.36 20.58
N TYR A 162 7.92 12.66 19.52
CA TYR A 162 8.45 12.62 18.16
C TYR A 162 9.59 13.64 18.01
N GLY A 163 10.68 13.23 17.36
CA GLY A 163 11.87 14.07 17.16
C GLY A 163 12.67 14.40 18.43
N CYS A 164 12.30 13.87 19.60
CA CYS A 164 13.05 14.10 20.84
C CYS A 164 14.43 13.41 20.79
N LYS A 165 15.49 14.22 20.95
CA LYS A 165 16.90 13.78 20.96
C LYS A 165 17.52 13.73 22.38
N CYS A 166 16.72 13.92 23.43
CA CYS A 166 17.19 13.86 24.81
C CYS A 166 17.69 12.45 25.18
N LYS A 167 18.58 12.36 26.16
CA LYS A 167 19.24 11.12 26.58
C LYS A 167 19.25 11.01 28.10
N LYS A 168 19.28 9.76 28.58
CA LYS A 168 19.44 9.41 29.99
C LYS A 168 20.79 8.73 30.20
N PHE A 169 21.60 9.28 31.11
CA PHE A 169 22.93 8.74 31.43
C PHE A 169 23.00 8.34 32.90
N LEU A 170 23.79 7.32 33.23
CA LEU A 170 24.09 7.00 34.62
C LEU A 170 25.37 7.65 35.09
N LEU A 171 25.35 8.13 36.32
CA LEU A 171 26.45 8.77 37.02
C LEU A 171 26.74 8.01 38.32
N SER A 172 28.03 7.88 38.62
CA SER A 172 28.49 7.57 39.98
C SER A 172 28.57 8.85 40.81
N GLU A 173 28.75 8.73 42.12
CA GLU A 173 28.98 9.88 42.97
C GLU A 173 30.26 10.66 42.58
N ALA A 174 31.31 9.96 42.15
CA ALA A 174 32.53 10.58 41.63
C ALA A 174 32.27 11.39 40.35
N ASP A 175 31.35 10.94 39.50
CA ASP A 175 30.95 11.70 38.30
C ASP A 175 30.19 12.98 38.65
N LEU A 176 29.35 12.94 39.69
CA LEU A 176 28.64 14.13 40.18
C LEU A 176 29.64 15.19 40.64
N LYS A 177 30.59 14.80 41.49
CA LYS A 177 31.66 15.68 42.00
C LYS A 177 32.48 16.26 40.85
N ARG A 178 32.94 15.41 39.91
CA ARG A 178 33.75 15.84 38.76
C ARG A 178 33.02 16.80 37.83
N ARG A 179 31.70 16.65 37.67
CA ARG A 179 30.89 17.47 36.76
C ARG A 179 30.22 18.66 37.44
N GLY A 180 30.42 18.85 38.75
CA GLY A 180 29.74 19.88 39.53
C GLY A 180 28.22 19.74 39.54
N LEU A 181 27.71 18.50 39.48
CA LEU A 181 26.29 18.20 39.48
C LEU A 181 25.84 17.77 40.88
N ALA A 182 24.64 18.17 41.28
CA ALA A 182 24.01 17.74 42.53
C ALA A 182 22.72 16.98 42.24
N VAL A 183 22.35 16.06 43.13
CA VAL A 183 21.05 15.37 43.06
C VAL A 183 19.95 16.38 43.35
N GLY A 184 19.04 16.58 42.40
CA GLY A 184 17.93 17.51 42.50
C GLY A 184 16.66 16.86 43.04
N LYS A 185 15.60 17.68 43.12
CA LYS A 185 14.22 17.21 43.32
C LYS A 185 13.54 17.07 41.96
N ALA A 186 12.71 16.04 41.79
CA ALA A 186 11.91 15.91 40.58
C ALA A 186 10.96 17.11 40.43
N PRO A 187 10.93 17.76 39.25
CA PRO A 187 9.97 18.81 38.96
C PRO A 187 8.53 18.28 39.02
N ASP A 188 7.61 19.13 39.47
CA ASP A 188 6.17 18.93 39.33
C ASP A 188 5.65 19.94 38.31
N ASP A 189 5.75 19.57 37.03
CA ASP A 189 5.30 20.40 35.91
C ASP A 189 3.78 20.24 35.65
N GLY A 190 3.08 19.44 36.46
CA GLY A 190 1.68 19.11 36.30
C GLY A 190 1.34 18.29 35.05
N GLU A 191 0.05 18.11 34.83
CA GLU A 191 -0.51 17.35 33.71
C GLU A 191 -1.40 18.24 32.83
N TYR A 192 -1.68 17.78 31.61
CA TYR A 192 -2.72 18.33 30.76
C TYR A 192 -3.63 17.21 30.26
N GLU A 193 -4.88 17.56 30.00
CA GLU A 193 -5.86 16.63 29.44
C GLU A 193 -5.75 16.63 27.92
N TRP A 194 -5.59 15.45 27.34
CA TRP A 194 -5.63 15.21 25.91
C TRP A 194 -6.80 14.30 25.59
N VAL A 195 -7.66 14.76 24.68
CA VAL A 195 -8.82 14.01 24.23
C VAL A 195 -8.49 13.32 22.92
N ASP A 196 -8.61 11.99 22.88
CA ASP A 196 -8.58 11.25 21.62
C ASP A 196 -9.83 11.64 20.82
N LYS A 197 -9.61 12.38 19.72
CA LYS A 197 -10.70 12.89 18.88
C LYS A 197 -11.53 11.80 18.19
N ALA A 198 -11.03 10.57 18.09
CA ALA A 198 -11.76 9.47 17.46
C ALA A 198 -12.55 8.62 18.46
N THR A 199 -12.01 8.38 19.66
CA THR A 199 -12.68 7.56 20.69
C THR A 199 -13.46 8.39 21.71
N GLY A 200 -13.13 9.68 21.85
CA GLY A 200 -13.64 10.55 22.90
C GLY A 200 -13.00 10.31 24.27
N GLU A 201 -12.02 9.42 24.37
CA GLU A 201 -11.34 9.09 25.62
C GLU A 201 -10.44 10.25 26.08
N LEU A 202 -10.45 10.52 27.38
CA LEU A 202 -9.66 11.57 28.01
C LEU A 202 -8.45 10.96 28.72
N HIS A 203 -7.26 11.40 28.31
CA HIS A 203 -5.99 10.98 28.90
C HIS A 203 -5.33 12.14 29.64
N LYS A 204 -4.82 11.89 30.84
CA LYS A 204 -3.97 12.83 31.57
C LYS A 204 -2.51 12.55 31.25
N ILE A 205 -1.80 13.55 30.71
CA ILE A 205 -0.43 13.41 30.24
C ILE A 205 0.45 14.44 30.96
N PRO A 206 1.63 14.05 31.46
CA PRO A 206 2.57 15.00 32.05
C PRO A 206 2.99 16.09 31.05
N ARG A 207 3.08 17.33 31.51
CA ARG A 207 3.52 18.43 30.64
C ARG A 207 4.94 18.19 30.13
N GLY A 208 5.16 18.52 28.86
CA GLY A 208 6.45 18.31 28.20
C GLY A 208 6.62 16.92 27.58
N ILE A 209 5.61 16.06 27.66
CA ILE A 209 5.59 14.75 27.00
C ILE A 209 4.50 14.73 25.93
N ASP A 210 4.84 14.22 24.75
CA ASP A 210 3.87 14.03 23.69
C ASP A 210 2.93 12.86 24.05
N PRO A 211 1.65 12.90 23.66
CA PRO A 211 0.72 11.81 23.90
C PRO A 211 1.23 10.45 23.40
N GLY A 212 1.14 9.43 24.26
CA GLY A 212 1.61 8.07 23.95
C GLY A 212 3.10 7.83 24.20
N PHE A 213 3.89 8.84 24.60
CA PHE A 213 5.31 8.70 24.96
C PHE A 213 5.56 8.74 26.48
N ASP A 214 4.50 8.86 27.28
CA ASP A 214 4.52 8.91 28.74
C ASP A 214 4.68 7.51 29.35
N TYR A 215 5.71 6.79 28.92
CA TYR A 215 6.08 5.48 29.44
C TYR A 215 7.58 5.28 29.37
N ARG A 216 8.10 4.43 30.25
CA ARG A 216 9.49 3.98 30.21
C ARG A 216 9.65 2.85 29.19
N PRO A 217 10.54 2.97 28.19
CA PRO A 217 10.83 1.86 27.28
C PRO A 217 11.50 0.72 28.03
N GLN A 218 10.90 -0.46 28.03
CA GLN A 218 11.40 -1.61 28.77
C GLN A 218 10.96 -2.93 28.14
N THR A 219 11.59 -4.03 28.56
CA THR A 219 11.30 -5.39 28.12
C THR A 219 10.60 -6.21 29.23
N PRO A 220 9.34 -5.99 29.63
CA PRO A 220 8.76 -6.79 30.71
C PRO A 220 8.44 -8.19 30.20
N ALA A 221 8.94 -9.21 30.90
CA ALA A 221 8.72 -10.62 30.56
C ALA A 221 7.22 -10.98 30.56
N ASP A 222 6.42 -10.35 31.42
CA ASP A 222 5.00 -10.66 31.59
C ASP A 222 4.13 -10.15 30.42
N LEU A 223 4.46 -8.99 29.86
CA LEU A 223 3.84 -8.48 28.63
C LEU A 223 4.10 -9.40 27.43
N THR A 224 5.25 -10.08 27.38
CA THR A 224 5.55 -11.10 26.33
C THR A 224 4.52 -12.22 26.31
N LYS A 225 4.12 -12.72 27.49
CA LYS A 225 3.22 -13.86 27.63
C LYS A 225 1.81 -13.50 27.15
N VAL A 226 1.35 -12.28 27.46
CA VAL A 226 0.03 -11.78 27.07
C VAL A 226 -0.07 -11.59 25.56
N VAL A 227 0.96 -11.01 24.92
CA VAL A 227 0.92 -10.78 23.47
C VAL A 227 1.21 -12.06 22.67
N ALA A 228 2.09 -12.96 23.14
CA ALA A 228 2.30 -14.28 22.53
C ALA A 228 1.02 -15.13 22.54
N LYS A 229 0.23 -15.07 23.62
CA LYS A 229 -1.08 -15.73 23.71
C LYS A 229 -2.09 -15.15 22.72
N ARG A 230 -2.05 -13.84 22.47
CA ARG A 230 -2.86 -13.17 21.43
C ARG A 230 -2.40 -13.50 20.01
N GLU A 231 -1.12 -13.74 19.77
CA GLU A 231 -0.60 -14.16 18.46
C GLU A 231 -0.93 -15.61 18.13
N ALA A 232 -0.76 -16.53 19.10
CA ALA A 232 -1.10 -17.94 18.92
C ALA A 232 -2.61 -18.18 18.68
N ALA A 233 -3.46 -17.24 19.11
CA ALA A 233 -4.90 -17.28 18.90
C ALA A 233 -5.37 -16.79 17.51
N LYS A 234 -4.45 -16.33 16.65
CA LYS A 234 -4.79 -15.81 15.33
C LYS A 234 -4.41 -16.84 14.23
N PRO A 235 -5.25 -17.05 13.18
CA PRO A 235 -5.02 -18.02 12.08
C PRO A 235 -3.74 -17.72 11.27
N ALA A 236 -3.26 -18.59 10.38
CA ALA A 236 -1.96 -18.38 9.70
C ALA A 236 -1.94 -17.10 8.82
N LEU A 237 -0.77 -16.48 8.60
CA LEU A 237 -0.61 -15.23 7.84
C LEU A 237 -1.22 -15.30 6.42
N ALA A 238 -1.08 -16.46 5.78
CA ALA A 238 -1.66 -16.77 4.47
C ALA A 238 -3.20 -16.87 4.47
N GLU A 239 -3.82 -17.14 5.62
CA GLU A 239 -5.29 -17.16 5.80
C GLU A 239 -5.84 -15.79 6.19
N ARG A 240 -4.99 -14.87 6.67
CA ARG A 240 -5.36 -13.50 7.07
C ARG A 240 -5.33 -12.50 5.91
N LEU A 241 -4.77 -12.86 4.77
CA LEU A 241 -4.59 -11.99 3.62
C LEU A 241 -5.24 -12.63 2.39
N PRO A 242 -6.36 -12.09 1.87
CA PRO A 242 -6.75 -12.46 0.53
C PRO A 242 -5.63 -12.05 -0.43
N GLU A 243 -5.09 -13.01 -1.20
CA GLU A 243 -4.16 -12.74 -2.31
C GLU A 243 -4.80 -11.64 -3.17
N ARG A 244 -4.11 -10.51 -3.35
CA ARG A 244 -4.61 -9.45 -4.21
C ARG A 244 -4.57 -9.93 -5.65
N ILE A 245 -5.72 -9.93 -6.31
CA ILE A 245 -5.83 -10.27 -7.73
C ILE A 245 -4.97 -9.30 -8.56
N VAL A 246 -4.92 -8.01 -8.18
CA VAL A 246 -4.05 -7.01 -8.79
C VAL A 246 -3.00 -6.56 -7.79
N GLU A 247 -1.75 -6.97 -8.02
CA GLU A 247 -0.64 -6.73 -7.09
C GLU A 247 -0.32 -5.23 -6.93
N SER A 248 -0.25 -4.50 -8.05
CA SER A 248 0.11 -3.07 -8.05
C SER A 248 -0.49 -2.28 -9.21
N ALA A 249 -0.62 -0.97 -9.01
CA ALA A 249 -1.07 0.01 -10.00
C ALA A 249 -0.45 1.37 -9.67
N PHE A 250 0.05 2.08 -10.68
CA PHE A 250 0.37 3.50 -10.54
C PHE A 250 -0.90 4.31 -10.78
N SER A 251 -1.18 5.30 -9.92
CA SER A 251 -2.30 6.20 -10.10
C SER A 251 -1.93 7.65 -9.82
N SER A 252 -2.37 8.56 -10.70
CA SER A 252 -2.30 10.01 -10.45
C SER A 252 -3.57 10.57 -9.77
N VAL A 253 -4.51 9.69 -9.40
CA VAL A 253 -5.77 10.01 -8.74
C VAL A 253 -5.96 9.12 -7.51
N LYS A 254 -6.07 9.72 -6.32
CA LYS A 254 -6.17 9.01 -5.03
C LYS A 254 -7.38 8.06 -4.92
N GLY A 255 -8.47 8.31 -5.64
CA GLY A 255 -9.68 7.48 -5.57
C GLY A 255 -9.58 6.16 -6.35
N VAL A 256 -8.58 6.01 -7.22
CA VAL A 256 -8.44 4.83 -8.11
C VAL A 256 -7.13 4.15 -7.78
N THR A 257 -7.20 2.97 -7.14
CA THR A 257 -6.04 2.27 -6.58
C THR A 257 -6.06 0.78 -6.96
N ALA A 258 -4.91 0.11 -6.90
CA ALA A 258 -4.83 -1.35 -7.10
C ALA A 258 -5.70 -2.13 -6.11
N GLN A 259 -5.82 -1.62 -4.87
CA GLN A 259 -6.68 -2.20 -3.85
C GLN A 259 -8.15 -2.03 -4.21
N GLY A 260 -8.59 -0.82 -4.55
CA GLY A 260 -9.98 -0.58 -4.94
C GLY A 260 -10.39 -1.41 -6.16
N LEU A 261 -9.45 -1.64 -7.08
CA LEU A 261 -9.64 -2.56 -8.19
C LEU A 261 -9.76 -4.02 -7.72
N SER A 262 -8.85 -4.48 -6.86
CA SER A 262 -8.91 -5.82 -6.28
C SER A 262 -10.20 -6.07 -5.48
N ASP A 263 -10.68 -5.07 -4.73
CA ASP A 263 -11.93 -5.14 -3.94
C ASP A 263 -13.18 -5.28 -4.83
N LEU A 264 -13.15 -4.75 -6.05
CA LEU A 264 -14.21 -4.97 -7.04
C LEU A 264 -14.10 -6.36 -7.65
N LEU A 265 -12.88 -6.82 -7.95
CA LEU A 265 -12.64 -8.13 -8.56
C LEU A 265 -12.94 -9.30 -7.59
N THR A 266 -12.82 -9.10 -6.28
CA THR A 266 -13.21 -10.13 -5.29
C THR A 266 -14.71 -10.37 -5.23
N GLN A 267 -15.52 -9.42 -5.72
CA GLN A 267 -16.97 -9.57 -5.84
C GLN A 267 -17.39 -10.39 -7.07
N LEU A 268 -16.45 -10.77 -7.93
CA LEU A 268 -16.71 -11.66 -9.06
C LEU A 268 -16.88 -13.12 -8.59
N PRO A 269 -17.85 -13.87 -9.16
CA PRO A 269 -17.95 -15.32 -9.02
C PRO A 269 -16.62 -16.06 -9.27
N ALA A 270 -16.39 -17.13 -8.51
CA ALA A 270 -15.19 -17.96 -8.62
C ALA A 270 -14.84 -18.42 -10.06
N PRO A 271 -15.81 -18.85 -10.90
CA PRO A 271 -15.53 -19.26 -12.28
C PRO A 271 -14.92 -18.17 -13.18
N GLN A 272 -15.09 -16.89 -12.83
CA GLN A 272 -14.48 -15.75 -13.53
C GLN A 272 -13.18 -15.32 -12.83
N ARG A 273 -13.21 -15.30 -11.50
CA ARG A 273 -12.14 -14.78 -10.66
C ARG A 273 -10.88 -15.67 -10.68
N GLU A 274 -11.04 -16.99 -10.67
CA GLU A 274 -9.90 -17.92 -10.60
C GLU A 274 -9.06 -17.93 -11.89
N PRO A 275 -9.65 -18.01 -13.10
CA PRO A 275 -8.86 -17.88 -14.33
C PRO A 275 -8.17 -16.52 -14.45
N LEU A 276 -8.84 -15.44 -14.01
CA LEU A 276 -8.25 -14.10 -13.94
C LEU A 276 -7.03 -14.05 -13.03
N ALA A 277 -7.16 -14.56 -11.80
CA ALA A 277 -6.06 -14.60 -10.85
C ALA A 277 -4.89 -15.45 -11.36
N ALA A 278 -5.17 -16.60 -11.98
CA ALA A 278 -4.14 -17.45 -12.58
C ALA A 278 -3.38 -16.73 -13.71
N PHE A 279 -4.09 -16.02 -14.58
CA PHE A 279 -3.46 -15.23 -15.64
C PHE A 279 -2.57 -14.10 -15.08
N LEU A 280 -3.08 -13.31 -14.14
CA LEU A 280 -2.32 -12.19 -13.56
C LEU A 280 -1.12 -12.66 -12.71
N LYS A 281 -1.21 -13.85 -12.11
CA LYS A 281 -0.10 -14.48 -11.40
C LYS A 281 1.00 -14.97 -12.36
N ALA A 282 0.60 -15.56 -13.49
CA ALA A 282 1.54 -15.99 -14.52
C ALA A 282 2.20 -14.78 -15.21
N HIS A 283 1.40 -13.74 -15.47
CA HIS A 283 1.78 -12.56 -16.24
C HIS A 283 1.37 -11.30 -15.47
N PRO A 284 2.27 -10.72 -14.63
CA PRO A 284 1.95 -9.57 -13.80
C PRO A 284 1.83 -8.29 -14.63
N VAL A 285 0.64 -8.06 -15.21
CA VAL A 285 0.34 -6.90 -16.04
C VAL A 285 0.24 -5.63 -15.18
N LYS A 286 1.17 -4.69 -15.39
CA LYS A 286 1.18 -3.42 -14.64
C LYS A 286 0.06 -2.49 -15.10
N THR A 287 -0.57 -1.78 -14.17
CA THR A 287 -1.64 -0.80 -14.49
C THR A 287 -1.20 0.64 -14.27
N LEU A 288 -1.49 1.54 -15.23
CA LEU A 288 -1.38 2.99 -15.10
C LEU A 288 -2.77 3.65 -15.12
N PHE A 289 -3.18 4.29 -14.03
CA PHE A 289 -4.33 5.18 -13.98
C PHE A 289 -3.85 6.63 -14.04
N ILE A 290 -3.96 7.26 -15.20
CA ILE A 290 -3.44 8.63 -15.41
C ILE A 290 -4.51 9.57 -15.97
N LYS A 291 -4.36 10.87 -15.67
CA LYS A 291 -5.28 11.90 -16.15
C LYS A 291 -5.08 12.14 -17.64
N GLN A 292 -6.14 12.58 -18.31
CA GLN A 292 -6.07 12.94 -19.73
C GLN A 292 -4.92 13.90 -20.07
N ALA A 293 -4.69 14.91 -19.22
CA ALA A 293 -3.63 15.90 -19.42
C ALA A 293 -2.22 15.29 -19.34
N GLU A 294 -2.07 14.17 -18.64
CA GLU A 294 -0.80 13.46 -18.43
C GLU A 294 -0.48 12.52 -19.60
N MET A 295 -1.48 12.11 -20.39
CA MET A 295 -1.32 11.29 -21.60
C MET A 295 -0.80 12.07 -22.82
N GLY A 296 -0.45 13.36 -22.64
CA GLY A 296 -0.09 14.28 -23.72
C GLY A 296 1.40 14.61 -23.82
N LYS A 297 1.77 15.36 -24.88
CA LYS A 297 3.14 15.86 -25.09
C LYS A 297 3.52 17.05 -24.18
N GLY A 298 2.58 17.60 -23.40
CA GLY A 298 2.80 18.77 -22.55
C GLY A 298 3.51 18.51 -21.21
N ALA A 299 3.64 19.57 -20.41
CA ALA A 299 4.34 19.59 -19.13
C ALA A 299 3.76 18.62 -18.09
N ALA A 300 2.44 18.42 -18.06
CA ALA A 300 1.80 17.47 -17.14
C ALA A 300 2.27 16.03 -17.38
N GLY A 301 2.38 15.61 -18.65
CA GLY A 301 2.91 14.30 -19.02
C GLY A 301 4.40 14.16 -18.68
N LEU A 302 5.21 15.21 -18.81
CA LEU A 302 6.61 15.22 -18.38
C LEU A 302 6.75 15.07 -16.86
N LYS A 303 5.87 15.72 -16.09
CA LYS A 303 5.91 15.72 -14.63
C LYS A 303 5.69 14.32 -14.03
N VAL A 304 4.84 13.50 -14.65
CA VAL A 304 4.58 12.13 -14.17
C VAL A 304 5.58 11.09 -14.68
N ALA A 305 6.40 11.45 -15.69
CA ALA A 305 7.30 10.54 -16.37
C ALA A 305 8.27 9.81 -15.41
N PRO A 306 8.94 10.46 -14.44
CA PRO A 306 9.88 9.78 -13.56
C PRO A 306 9.21 8.71 -12.68
N ALA A 307 8.01 9.01 -12.16
CA ALA A 307 7.28 8.08 -11.29
C ALA A 307 6.72 6.89 -12.08
N ILE A 308 6.25 7.11 -13.31
CA ILE A 308 5.83 6.04 -14.22
C ILE A 308 7.03 5.19 -14.65
N ALA A 309 8.19 5.81 -14.91
CA ALA A 309 9.42 5.11 -15.26
C ALA A 309 9.89 4.18 -14.13
N GLU A 310 9.90 4.68 -12.90
CA GLU A 310 10.19 3.89 -11.69
C GLU A 310 9.21 2.72 -11.54
N TYR A 311 7.91 2.98 -11.69
CA TYR A 311 6.89 1.94 -11.56
C TYR A 311 6.98 0.86 -12.66
N LEU A 312 7.18 1.26 -13.92
CA LEU A 312 7.28 0.30 -15.02
C LEU A 312 8.66 -0.38 -15.09
N GLY A 313 9.70 0.18 -14.46
CA GLY A 313 11.06 -0.36 -14.50
C GLY A 313 11.84 0.05 -15.76
N HIS A 314 11.60 1.28 -16.24
CA HIS A 314 12.24 1.84 -17.43
C HIS A 314 13.02 3.11 -17.09
N ASP A 315 13.88 3.54 -18.01
CA ASP A 315 14.52 4.86 -17.93
C ASP A 315 13.52 5.99 -18.26
N ALA A 316 13.66 7.13 -17.57
CA ALA A 316 12.72 8.25 -17.69
C ALA A 316 12.78 8.98 -19.04
N TYR A 317 13.85 8.81 -19.83
CA TYR A 317 14.05 9.56 -21.08
C TYR A 317 13.09 9.13 -22.20
N SER A 318 12.75 7.84 -22.30
CA SER A 318 11.91 7.27 -23.38
C SER A 318 10.51 6.80 -22.95
N ILE A 319 10.22 6.85 -21.64
CA ILE A 319 9.01 6.28 -21.03
C ILE A 319 7.69 6.87 -21.53
N ARG A 320 7.72 8.12 -22.02
CA ARG A 320 6.52 8.86 -22.45
C ARG A 320 5.77 8.17 -23.58
N SER A 321 6.49 7.46 -24.45
CA SER A 321 5.88 6.70 -25.54
C SER A 321 4.96 5.58 -25.03
N LEU A 322 5.16 5.11 -23.79
CA LEU A 322 4.40 4.01 -23.19
C LEU A 322 3.06 4.44 -22.55
N TYR A 323 2.78 5.75 -22.49
CA TYR A 323 1.50 6.27 -21.98
C TYR A 323 0.98 7.50 -22.73
N TYR A 324 1.64 7.86 -23.84
CA TYR A 324 1.19 8.92 -24.73
C TYR A 324 0.10 8.40 -25.67
N HIS A 325 -0.95 9.19 -25.87
CA HIS A 325 -1.96 8.92 -26.89
C HIS A 325 -2.34 10.18 -27.67
N ARG A 326 -2.29 10.11 -29.02
CA ARG A 326 -2.57 11.26 -29.90
C ARG A 326 -3.99 11.82 -29.77
N THR A 327 -4.95 10.97 -29.43
CA THR A 327 -6.37 11.33 -29.23
C THR A 327 -6.83 11.02 -27.81
N ALA A 328 -6.02 11.35 -26.79
CA ALA A 328 -6.32 11.06 -25.38
C ALA A 328 -7.74 11.52 -24.93
N ALA A 329 -8.29 12.57 -25.53
CA ALA A 329 -9.66 13.01 -25.25
C ALA A 329 -10.72 11.94 -25.57
N ARG A 330 -10.54 11.18 -26.66
CA ARG A 330 -11.50 10.17 -27.14
C ARG A 330 -11.16 8.74 -26.70
N THR A 331 -10.03 8.55 -26.02
CA THR A 331 -9.53 7.24 -25.62
C THR A 331 -9.68 7.08 -24.10
N ASN A 332 -10.32 6.00 -23.67
CA ASN A 332 -10.55 5.72 -22.24
C ASN A 332 -9.54 4.74 -21.66
N GLY A 333 -9.00 3.85 -22.49
CA GLY A 333 -7.90 2.97 -22.17
C GLY A 333 -7.13 2.62 -23.44
N PHE A 334 -5.92 2.10 -23.28
CA PHE A 334 -5.17 1.47 -24.35
C PHE A 334 -4.05 0.58 -23.79
N THR A 335 -3.65 -0.40 -24.60
CA THR A 335 -2.47 -1.23 -24.38
C THR A 335 -1.82 -1.62 -25.73
N SER A 336 -0.70 -2.31 -25.70
CA SER A 336 0.01 -2.80 -26.88
C SER A 336 0.51 -4.22 -26.66
N LYS A 337 0.63 -4.99 -27.75
CA LYS A 337 1.18 -6.35 -27.73
C LYS A 337 2.59 -6.41 -27.13
N SER A 338 3.43 -5.41 -27.44
CA SER A 338 4.80 -5.32 -26.95
C SER A 338 4.95 -4.83 -25.50
N TRP A 339 3.84 -4.52 -24.82
CA TRP A 339 3.85 -3.95 -23.47
C TRP A 339 3.35 -4.94 -22.44
N GLU A 340 3.92 -4.92 -21.24
CA GLU A 340 3.43 -5.65 -20.06
C GLU A 340 2.60 -4.76 -19.14
N HIS A 341 1.99 -3.72 -19.69
CA HIS A 341 1.17 -2.78 -18.94
C HIS A 341 -0.01 -2.25 -19.74
N LEU A 342 -0.94 -1.64 -19.03
CA LEU A 342 -2.15 -1.04 -19.57
C LEU A 342 -2.37 0.35 -18.99
N VAL A 343 -2.96 1.23 -19.81
CA VAL A 343 -3.15 2.64 -19.49
C VAL A 343 -4.64 2.93 -19.48
N ILE A 344 -5.14 3.44 -18.36
CA ILE A 344 -6.55 3.78 -18.16
C ILE A 344 -6.64 5.26 -17.83
N LYS A 345 -7.47 5.98 -18.59
CA LYS A 345 -7.75 7.40 -18.36
C LYS A 345 -8.68 7.56 -17.16
N VAL A 346 -8.26 8.39 -16.20
CA VAL A 346 -9.04 8.74 -15.01
C VAL A 346 -9.24 10.25 -14.87
N LYS A 347 -10.28 10.65 -14.15
CA LYS A 347 -10.52 12.03 -13.72
C LYS A 347 -10.24 12.19 -12.24
N ALA A 348 -9.95 13.42 -11.81
CA ALA A 348 -9.62 13.70 -10.40
C ALA A 348 -10.72 13.30 -9.41
N ALA A 349 -11.97 13.24 -9.85
CA ALA A 349 -13.12 12.86 -9.04
C ALA A 349 -13.43 11.34 -9.07
N ASP A 350 -12.75 10.55 -9.91
CA ASP A 350 -13.01 9.11 -10.01
C ASP A 350 -12.63 8.41 -8.69
N THR A 351 -13.49 7.50 -8.25
CA THR A 351 -13.27 6.67 -7.07
C THR A 351 -13.85 5.27 -7.27
N LEU A 352 -13.05 4.24 -6.97
CA LEU A 352 -13.51 2.84 -7.06
C LEU A 352 -14.29 2.40 -5.82
N LYS A 353 -14.14 3.11 -4.70
CA LYS A 353 -14.75 2.74 -3.41
C LYS A 353 -16.29 2.74 -3.44
N THR A 354 -16.89 3.59 -4.28
CA THR A 354 -18.35 3.73 -4.37
C THR A 354 -18.95 3.00 -5.56
N VAL A 355 -18.17 2.20 -6.28
CA VAL A 355 -18.65 1.46 -7.44
C VAL A 355 -19.42 0.24 -6.95
N ASP A 356 -20.68 0.14 -7.36
CA ASP A 356 -21.52 -1.04 -7.14
C ASP A 356 -21.21 -2.09 -8.23
N MET A 357 -20.51 -3.16 -7.85
CA MET A 357 -20.12 -4.19 -8.80
C MET A 357 -21.33 -4.97 -9.33
N GLN A 358 -22.38 -5.19 -8.54
CA GLN A 358 -23.57 -5.90 -8.99
C GLN A 358 -24.30 -5.10 -10.08
N ALA A 359 -24.40 -3.78 -9.89
CA ALA A 359 -24.95 -2.89 -10.91
C ALA A 359 -24.10 -2.90 -12.20
N VAL A 360 -22.77 -2.95 -12.08
CA VAL A 360 -21.86 -3.07 -13.24
C VAL A 360 -22.10 -4.38 -13.99
N GLN A 361 -22.23 -5.50 -13.27
CA GLN A 361 -22.51 -6.82 -13.85
C GLN A 361 -23.88 -6.84 -14.55
N ALA A 362 -24.91 -6.24 -13.94
CA ALA A 362 -26.24 -6.12 -14.53
C ALA A 362 -26.21 -5.29 -15.83
N ALA A 363 -25.50 -4.15 -15.84
CA ALA A 363 -25.35 -3.33 -17.03
C ALA A 363 -24.63 -4.07 -18.17
N ALA A 364 -23.59 -4.85 -17.86
CA ALA A 364 -22.92 -5.69 -18.83
C ALA A 364 -23.82 -6.83 -19.35
N GLY A 365 -24.60 -7.46 -18.46
CA GLY A 365 -25.57 -8.49 -18.83
C GLY A 365 -26.62 -7.98 -19.83
N GLU A 366 -27.10 -6.74 -19.66
CA GLU A 366 -28.04 -6.15 -20.62
C GLU A 366 -27.43 -5.94 -22.00
N VAL A 367 -26.14 -5.58 -22.09
CA VAL A 367 -25.45 -5.48 -23.38
C VAL A 367 -25.49 -6.82 -24.11
N ILE A 368 -25.29 -7.93 -23.40
CA ILE A 368 -25.33 -9.28 -23.97
C ILE A 368 -26.76 -9.67 -24.37
N ALA A 369 -27.74 -9.45 -23.49
CA ALA A 369 -29.13 -9.80 -23.75
C ALA A 369 -29.70 -9.01 -24.95
N SER A 370 -29.48 -7.69 -24.97
CA SER A 370 -29.92 -6.83 -26.08
C SER A 370 -29.24 -7.15 -27.41
N ALA A 371 -27.97 -7.61 -27.39
CA ALA A 371 -27.28 -8.09 -28.57
C ALA A 371 -27.93 -9.36 -29.12
N LYS A 372 -28.35 -10.29 -28.24
CA LYS A 372 -29.01 -11.54 -28.65
C LYS A 372 -30.35 -11.27 -29.33
N GLU A 373 -31.10 -10.30 -28.83
CA GLU A 373 -32.42 -9.93 -29.33
C GLU A 373 -32.37 -8.92 -30.48
N ASN A 374 -31.18 -8.45 -30.87
CA ASN A 374 -30.99 -7.39 -31.86
C ASN A 374 -31.75 -6.09 -31.50
N ARG A 375 -31.70 -5.67 -30.23
CA ARG A 375 -32.43 -4.49 -29.70
C ARG A 375 -31.54 -3.34 -29.23
N GLY A 376 -30.25 -3.36 -29.56
CA GLY A 376 -29.34 -2.28 -29.19
C GLY A 376 -29.73 -0.90 -29.74
N PRO A 377 -29.23 0.18 -29.13
CA PRO A 377 -29.59 1.55 -29.51
C PRO A 377 -28.96 2.01 -30.83
N ARG A 378 -27.95 1.30 -31.35
CA ARG A 378 -27.26 1.67 -32.59
C ARG A 378 -27.42 0.61 -33.65
N GLU A 379 -27.89 1.03 -34.81
CA GLU A 379 -27.96 0.22 -36.03
C GLU A 379 -26.63 0.30 -36.80
N TRP A 380 -26.15 -0.84 -37.25
CA TRP A 380 -24.83 -0.97 -37.88
C TRP A 380 -24.77 -2.19 -38.82
N TRP A 381 -24.07 -2.04 -39.93
CA TRP A 381 -23.76 -3.13 -40.88
C TRP A 381 -22.30 -3.57 -40.72
N PRO A 382 -22.06 -4.79 -40.20
CA PRO A 382 -20.72 -5.35 -40.16
C PRO A 382 -20.13 -5.51 -41.56
N LYS A 383 -18.85 -5.12 -41.72
CA LYS A 383 -18.14 -5.36 -42.98
C LYS A 383 -18.05 -6.86 -43.25
N GLY A 384 -18.49 -7.29 -44.42
CA GLY A 384 -18.38 -8.68 -44.87
C GLY A 384 -19.55 -9.60 -44.49
N ILE A 385 -20.62 -9.07 -43.87
CA ILE A 385 -21.85 -9.83 -43.63
C ILE A 385 -22.95 -9.33 -44.58
N SER A 386 -23.51 -10.22 -45.40
CA SER A 386 -24.72 -9.96 -46.18
C SER A 386 -25.94 -10.31 -45.33
N GLY A 387 -26.76 -9.33 -44.94
CA GLY A 387 -27.95 -9.58 -44.11
C GLY A 387 -28.56 -8.31 -43.50
N GLU A 388 -29.46 -8.52 -42.54
CA GLU A 388 -30.13 -7.47 -41.77
C GLU A 388 -29.16 -6.69 -40.89
N ALA A 389 -29.49 -5.42 -40.62
CA ALA A 389 -28.70 -4.55 -39.78
C ALA A 389 -28.61 -5.09 -38.34
N LEU A 390 -27.41 -5.05 -37.76
CA LEU A 390 -27.23 -5.38 -36.35
C LEU A 390 -27.51 -4.16 -35.49
N ARG A 391 -28.33 -4.34 -34.47
CA ARG A 391 -28.60 -3.36 -33.43
C ARG A 391 -27.86 -3.72 -32.16
N ARG A 392 -26.84 -2.92 -31.81
CA ARG A 392 -25.92 -3.19 -30.69
C ARG A 392 -25.71 -1.96 -29.82
N HIS A 393 -25.26 -2.16 -28.59
CA HIS A 393 -24.62 -1.10 -27.81
C HIS A 393 -23.25 -0.79 -28.42
N PHE A 394 -22.73 0.41 -28.14
CA PHE A 394 -21.42 0.80 -28.65
C PHE A 394 -20.30 -0.09 -28.13
N SER A 395 -20.14 -0.16 -26.81
CA SER A 395 -19.22 -1.06 -26.11
C SER A 395 -19.78 -1.39 -24.72
N VAL A 396 -19.26 -2.42 -24.07
CA VAL A 396 -19.61 -2.75 -22.67
C VAL A 396 -19.29 -1.57 -21.75
N SER A 397 -18.09 -1.02 -21.87
CA SER A 397 -17.61 0.09 -21.05
C SER A 397 -18.40 1.39 -21.26
N ALA A 398 -18.88 1.66 -22.48
CA ALA A 398 -19.75 2.82 -22.74
C ALA A 398 -21.13 2.66 -22.11
N CYS A 399 -21.69 1.44 -22.11
CA CYS A 399 -22.97 1.17 -21.45
C CYS A 399 -22.88 1.33 -19.94
N VAL A 400 -21.86 0.72 -19.31
CA VAL A 400 -21.59 0.85 -17.87
C VAL A 400 -21.42 2.32 -17.50
N GLY A 401 -20.59 3.06 -18.24
CA GLY A 401 -20.34 4.49 -17.97
C GLY A 401 -21.56 5.37 -18.14
N GLY A 402 -22.40 5.12 -19.14
CA GLY A 402 -23.61 5.90 -19.39
C GLY A 402 -24.68 5.72 -18.31
N ARG A 403 -24.68 4.59 -17.60
CA ARG A 403 -25.69 4.26 -16.58
C ARG A 403 -25.25 4.55 -15.16
N LEU A 404 -24.00 4.20 -14.84
CA LEU A 404 -23.48 4.19 -13.48
C LEU A 404 -22.42 5.27 -13.26
N GLY A 405 -22.09 6.04 -14.30
CA GLY A 405 -21.10 7.09 -14.25
C GLY A 405 -19.67 6.61 -14.54
N GLU A 406 -18.76 7.58 -14.58
CA GLU A 406 -17.40 7.36 -15.09
C GLU A 406 -16.51 6.52 -14.16
N SER A 407 -16.73 6.56 -12.85
CA SER A 407 -16.02 5.69 -11.90
C SER A 407 -16.27 4.21 -12.20
N ALA A 408 -17.54 3.83 -12.45
CA ALA A 408 -17.92 2.47 -12.81
C ALA A 408 -17.41 2.07 -14.21
N GLN A 409 -17.24 3.04 -15.11
CA GLN A 409 -16.62 2.79 -16.41
C GLN A 409 -15.15 2.34 -16.28
N ARG A 410 -14.42 2.72 -15.22
CA ARG A 410 -12.99 2.39 -15.09
C ARG A 410 -12.73 0.90 -14.98
N ILE A 411 -13.55 0.16 -14.22
CA ILE A 411 -13.41 -1.31 -14.09
C ILE A 411 -13.68 -2.01 -15.43
N SER A 412 -14.76 -1.63 -16.14
CA SER A 412 -15.10 -2.23 -17.44
C SER A 412 -14.08 -1.88 -18.53
N THR A 413 -13.55 -0.65 -18.52
CA THR A 413 -12.45 -0.26 -19.41
C THR A 413 -11.18 -1.03 -19.08
N TRP A 414 -10.83 -1.17 -17.80
CA TRP A 414 -9.67 -1.95 -17.38
C TRP A 414 -9.76 -3.42 -17.80
N LEU A 415 -10.92 -4.05 -17.64
CA LEU A 415 -11.16 -5.41 -18.11
C LEU A 415 -11.04 -5.52 -19.63
N HIS A 416 -11.51 -4.53 -20.38
CA HIS A 416 -11.34 -4.49 -21.84
C HIS A 416 -9.85 -4.44 -22.23
N GLU A 417 -9.07 -3.52 -21.66
CA GLU A 417 -7.63 -3.43 -21.96
C GLU A 417 -6.85 -4.68 -21.50
N LEU A 418 -7.24 -5.29 -20.38
CA LEU A 418 -6.69 -6.57 -19.95
C LEU A 418 -7.05 -7.69 -20.93
N GLY A 419 -8.26 -7.65 -21.51
CA GLY A 419 -8.72 -8.57 -22.53
C GLY A 419 -7.81 -8.57 -23.77
N HIS A 420 -7.26 -7.42 -24.17
CA HIS A 420 -6.23 -7.38 -25.20
C HIS A 420 -4.95 -8.13 -24.77
N GLN A 421 -4.47 -7.94 -23.52
CA GLN A 421 -3.31 -8.67 -23.03
C GLN A 421 -3.56 -10.18 -23.01
N VAL A 422 -4.69 -10.62 -22.48
CA VAL A 422 -5.11 -12.02 -22.50
C VAL A 422 -5.14 -12.55 -23.94
N HIS A 423 -5.71 -11.80 -24.88
CA HIS A 423 -5.76 -12.17 -26.29
C HIS A 423 -4.36 -12.31 -26.92
N PHE A 424 -3.43 -11.40 -26.61
CA PHE A 424 -2.05 -11.47 -27.09
C PHE A 424 -1.30 -12.69 -26.54
N TRP A 425 -1.48 -13.00 -25.25
CA TRP A 425 -0.89 -14.18 -24.61
C TRP A 425 -1.51 -15.48 -25.12
N ALA A 426 -2.79 -15.48 -25.49
CA ALA A 426 -3.50 -16.64 -26.02
C ALA A 426 -3.19 -16.96 -27.50
N GLY A 427 -2.32 -16.19 -28.17
CA GLY A 427 -2.02 -16.43 -29.60
C GLY A 427 -3.01 -15.77 -30.57
N GLU A 428 -3.76 -14.77 -30.11
CA GLU A 428 -4.73 -13.98 -30.88
C GLU A 428 -5.81 -14.82 -31.59
N PRO A 429 -6.56 -15.70 -30.88
CA PRO A 429 -7.63 -16.49 -31.49
C PRO A 429 -8.71 -15.59 -32.12
N ASP A 430 -9.30 -16.04 -33.23
CA ASP A 430 -10.39 -15.34 -33.89
C ASP A 430 -11.73 -15.72 -33.26
N VAL A 431 -12.41 -14.74 -32.67
CA VAL A 431 -13.74 -14.89 -32.07
C VAL A 431 -14.83 -14.13 -32.84
N THR A 432 -14.49 -13.48 -33.95
CA THR A 432 -15.42 -12.61 -34.70
C THR A 432 -16.63 -13.36 -35.26
N GLN A 433 -16.46 -14.64 -35.57
CA GLN A 433 -17.52 -15.51 -36.08
C GLN A 433 -18.43 -16.08 -34.99
N LEU A 434 -18.08 -15.90 -33.71
CA LEU A 434 -18.81 -16.47 -32.57
C LEU A 434 -19.88 -15.52 -32.00
N GLY A 435 -20.04 -14.35 -32.63
CA GLY A 435 -21.07 -13.35 -32.29
C GLY A 435 -20.47 -12.04 -31.81
N LEU A 436 -20.87 -10.95 -32.46
CA LEU A 436 -20.46 -9.59 -32.08
C LEU A 436 -21.43 -9.02 -31.03
N LEU A 437 -20.95 -8.89 -29.80
CA LEU A 437 -21.73 -8.39 -28.66
C LEU A 437 -21.97 -6.87 -28.75
N THR A 438 -21.05 -6.12 -29.34
CA THR A 438 -21.11 -4.66 -29.41
C THR A 438 -20.72 -4.17 -30.80
N GLN A 439 -21.06 -2.92 -31.14
CA GLN A 439 -20.61 -2.29 -32.37
C GLN A 439 -19.08 -2.18 -32.40
N TYR A 440 -18.46 -1.88 -31.26
CA TYR A 440 -17.02 -1.72 -31.12
C TYR A 440 -16.25 -3.03 -31.36
N ALA A 441 -16.82 -4.17 -30.92
CA ALA A 441 -16.30 -5.51 -31.22
C ALA A 441 -16.18 -5.77 -32.73
N GLY A 442 -17.00 -5.11 -33.55
CA GLY A 442 -16.97 -5.20 -35.01
C GLY A 442 -15.79 -4.53 -35.71
N THR A 443 -14.94 -3.80 -34.98
CA THR A 443 -13.85 -3.00 -35.58
C THR A 443 -12.73 -3.88 -36.12
N ASN A 444 -12.27 -4.85 -35.33
CA ASN A 444 -11.27 -5.85 -35.69
C ASN A 444 -11.28 -7.01 -34.67
N GLY A 445 -10.56 -8.09 -34.95
CA GLY A 445 -10.54 -9.28 -34.09
C GLY A 445 -10.02 -9.04 -32.66
N LYS A 446 -9.14 -8.05 -32.45
CA LYS A 446 -8.63 -7.69 -31.11
C LYS A 446 -9.70 -7.02 -30.27
N GLU A 447 -10.46 -6.10 -30.87
CA GLU A 447 -11.61 -5.47 -30.19
C GLU A 447 -12.71 -6.49 -29.91
N ALA A 448 -12.94 -7.43 -30.85
CA ALA A 448 -13.90 -8.52 -30.64
C ALA A 448 -13.53 -9.37 -29.42
N ALA A 449 -12.26 -9.77 -29.31
CA ALA A 449 -11.76 -10.55 -28.19
C ALA A 449 -11.79 -9.77 -26.86
N ALA A 450 -11.36 -8.51 -26.86
CA ALA A 450 -11.36 -7.66 -25.66
C ALA A 450 -12.78 -7.35 -25.15
N GLU A 451 -13.72 -7.02 -26.04
CA GLU A 451 -15.13 -6.82 -25.67
C GLU A 451 -15.77 -8.11 -25.16
N ALA A 452 -15.52 -9.26 -25.81
CA ALA A 452 -16.01 -10.55 -25.36
C ALA A 452 -15.43 -10.93 -23.99
N PHE A 453 -14.15 -10.67 -23.76
CA PHE A 453 -13.50 -10.88 -22.46
C PHE A 453 -14.11 -10.01 -21.36
N ALA A 454 -14.26 -8.71 -21.59
CA ALA A 454 -14.87 -7.81 -20.61
C ALA A 454 -16.32 -8.20 -20.30
N ALA A 455 -17.10 -8.58 -21.32
CA ALA A 455 -18.45 -9.08 -21.17
C ALA A 455 -18.50 -10.38 -20.36
N TRP A 456 -17.61 -11.33 -20.66
CA TRP A 456 -17.50 -12.60 -19.93
C TRP A 456 -17.12 -12.39 -18.47
N MET A 457 -16.15 -11.51 -18.20
CA MET A 457 -15.72 -11.19 -16.84
C MET A 457 -16.81 -10.54 -15.99
N LEU A 458 -17.69 -9.76 -16.60
CA LEU A 458 -18.76 -9.04 -15.88
C LEU A 458 -20.08 -9.84 -15.84
N ALA A 459 -20.41 -10.60 -16.86
CA ALA A 459 -21.73 -11.23 -17.01
C ALA A 459 -21.64 -12.64 -17.65
N ARG A 460 -20.76 -13.50 -17.11
CA ARG A 460 -20.51 -14.86 -17.61
C ARG A 460 -21.80 -15.67 -17.78
N GLU A 461 -22.67 -15.71 -16.77
CA GLU A 461 -23.86 -16.55 -16.82
C GLU A 461 -24.81 -16.13 -17.95
N THR A 462 -25.01 -14.82 -18.14
CA THR A 462 -25.77 -14.27 -19.27
C THR A 462 -25.12 -14.61 -20.61
N MET A 463 -23.78 -14.58 -20.68
CA MET A 463 -23.03 -14.95 -21.87
C MET A 463 -23.13 -16.44 -22.19
N VAL A 464 -23.04 -17.32 -21.19
CA VAL A 464 -23.22 -18.76 -21.34
C VAL A 464 -24.63 -19.08 -21.83
N ALA A 465 -25.64 -18.38 -21.32
CA ALA A 465 -27.03 -18.59 -21.72
C ALA A 465 -27.32 -18.16 -23.18
N HIS A 466 -26.74 -17.06 -23.66
CA HIS A 466 -27.08 -16.48 -24.95
C HIS A 466 -26.05 -16.71 -26.07
N TYR A 467 -24.78 -16.90 -25.70
CA TYR A 467 -23.62 -17.06 -26.60
C TYR A 467 -22.65 -18.14 -26.06
N PRO A 468 -23.09 -19.41 -25.93
CA PRO A 468 -22.32 -20.47 -25.27
C PRO A 468 -20.97 -20.74 -25.95
N GLU A 469 -20.90 -20.71 -27.28
CA GLU A 469 -19.65 -20.94 -28.01
C GLU A 469 -18.64 -19.80 -27.83
N LEU A 470 -19.11 -18.54 -27.81
CA LEU A 470 -18.25 -17.40 -27.49
C LEU A 470 -17.78 -17.47 -26.03
N ALA A 471 -18.64 -17.86 -25.08
CA ALA A 471 -18.27 -18.00 -23.68
C ALA A 471 -17.19 -19.08 -23.47
N LYS A 472 -17.31 -20.23 -24.16
CA LYS A 472 -16.28 -21.28 -24.18
C LYS A 472 -14.97 -20.77 -24.78
N ALA A 473 -15.03 -20.04 -25.89
CA ALA A 473 -13.84 -19.51 -26.55
C ALA A 473 -13.10 -18.50 -25.65
N VAL A 474 -13.82 -17.61 -24.96
CA VAL A 474 -13.21 -16.65 -24.01
C VAL A 474 -12.59 -17.37 -22.81
N GLN A 475 -13.27 -18.40 -22.28
CA GLN A 475 -12.72 -19.21 -21.19
C GLN A 475 -11.42 -19.92 -21.63
N ALA A 476 -11.42 -20.58 -22.80
CA ALA A 476 -10.23 -21.22 -23.36
C ALA A 476 -9.10 -20.20 -23.60
N MET A 477 -9.44 -19.00 -24.06
CA MET A 477 -8.48 -17.91 -24.29
C MET A 477 -7.74 -17.53 -23.02
N ILE A 478 -8.43 -17.30 -21.89
CA ILE A 478 -7.74 -16.96 -20.63
C ILE A 478 -6.94 -18.12 -20.04
N GLU A 479 -7.45 -19.35 -20.14
CA GLU A 479 -6.74 -20.54 -19.68
C GLU A 479 -5.46 -20.81 -20.50
N GLN A 480 -5.51 -20.58 -21.80
CA GLN A 480 -4.34 -20.67 -22.68
C GLN A 480 -3.33 -19.57 -22.38
N ALA A 481 -3.81 -18.32 -22.22
CA ALA A 481 -2.97 -17.18 -21.88
C ALA A 481 -2.19 -17.41 -20.57
N ALA A 482 -2.84 -17.95 -19.54
CA ALA A 482 -2.21 -18.25 -18.26
C ALA A 482 -1.10 -19.32 -18.35
N LYS A 483 -1.11 -20.18 -19.38
CA LYS A 483 -0.11 -21.25 -19.60
C LYS A 483 0.96 -20.89 -20.62
N ALA A 484 0.77 -19.82 -21.39
CA ALA A 484 1.68 -19.41 -22.46
C ALA A 484 3.00 -18.89 -21.89
N ALA A 485 4.13 -19.25 -22.50
CA ALA A 485 5.44 -18.75 -22.10
C ALA A 485 5.78 -17.42 -22.79
N THR A 486 5.22 -17.19 -23.99
CA THR A 486 5.42 -15.96 -24.76
C THR A 486 4.13 -15.50 -25.45
N LYS A 487 4.00 -14.19 -25.71
CA LYS A 487 2.88 -13.63 -26.48
C LYS A 487 2.93 -14.06 -27.93
N GLY A 488 1.80 -14.53 -28.46
CA GLY A 488 1.68 -14.97 -29.84
C GLY A 488 2.07 -16.42 -30.10
N GLU A 489 2.36 -17.21 -29.07
CA GLU A 489 2.61 -18.66 -29.18
C GLU A 489 1.30 -19.36 -29.58
N LYS A 490 1.22 -19.84 -30.84
CA LYS A 490 0.13 -20.72 -31.29
C LYS A 490 0.51 -22.14 -30.87
N ARG A 491 -0.26 -22.72 -29.94
CA ARG A 491 -0.17 -24.15 -29.62
C ARG A 491 -1.07 -24.96 -30.54
#